data_AF-A0A7R9I9K1-F1
#
_entry.id   AF-A0A7R9I9K1-F1
#
_cell.length_a   1.000
_cell.length_b   1.000
_cell.length_c   1.000
_cell.angle_alpha   90.00
_cell.angle_beta   90.00
_cell.angle_gamma   90.00
#
_symmetry.space_group_name_H-M   'P 1'
#
loop_
_entity.id
_entity.type
_entity.pdbx_description
1 polymer ?
#
loop_
_entity_poly.entity_id
_entity_poly.type
_entity_poly.pdbx_seq_one_letter_code
_entity_poly.pdbx_strand_id
1 'polypeptide(L)'
;MDKAALFITIKAFVHVSTAFSNPDRLLVEEIVYPPPADYRQVIQLVEQLDQETLKPLEQQLLKNLPNTYVFSKALAEQVIYDQRGLLPAAIFRPSV
;
A
#
# COMPACT_ATOMS: atom_id res chain seq x y z
N MET A 1 9.87 -14.75 -21.25
CA MET A 1 10.23 -13.33 -21.41
C MET A 1 10.59 -12.78 -20.05
N ASP A 2 11.83 -12.33 -19.90
CA ASP A 2 12.41 -11.90 -18.62
C ASP A 2 11.72 -10.61 -18.13
N LYS A 3 11.06 -10.67 -16.97
CA LYS A 3 10.34 -9.52 -16.38
C LYS A 3 11.28 -8.33 -16.12
N ALA A 4 12.58 -8.58 -15.97
CA ALA A 4 13.60 -7.55 -15.82
C ALA A 4 13.74 -6.65 -17.05
N ALA A 5 13.54 -7.18 -18.26
CA ALA A 5 13.70 -6.41 -19.50
C ALA A 5 12.55 -5.41 -19.75
N LEU A 6 11.36 -5.65 -19.18
CA LEU A 6 10.19 -4.79 -19.39
C LEU A 6 10.27 -3.46 -18.60
N PHE A 7 11.04 -3.43 -17.51
CA PHE A 7 11.18 -2.25 -16.65
C PHE A 7 12.23 -1.24 -17.14
N ILE A 8 13.08 -1.61 -18.10
CA ILE A 8 14.19 -0.77 -18.59
C ILE A 8 13.70 0.49 -19.35
N THR A 9 12.43 0.53 -19.78
CA THR A 9 11.86 1.64 -20.56
C THR A 9 10.93 2.58 -19.79
N ILE A 10 10.65 2.34 -18.50
CA ILE A 10 9.72 3.19 -17.74
C ILE A 10 10.39 4.52 -17.38
N LYS A 11 9.78 5.63 -17.82
CA LYS A 11 10.25 6.99 -17.50
C LYS A 11 9.76 7.50 -16.14
N ALA A 12 8.54 7.12 -15.76
CA ALA A 12 7.96 7.44 -14.47
C ALA A 12 6.91 6.39 -14.11
N PHE A 13 6.86 6.01 -12.83
CA PHE A 13 5.81 5.19 -12.25
C PHE A 13 5.09 6.03 -11.17
N VAL A 14 3.81 6.32 -11.36
CA VAL A 14 3.06 7.11 -10.38
C VAL A 14 2.04 6.21 -9.70
N HIS A 15 2.26 5.95 -8.41
CA HIS A 15 1.24 5.33 -7.58
C HIS A 15 0.26 6.39 -7.09
N VAL A 16 -1.00 6.28 -7.52
CA VAL A 16 -2.07 7.14 -7.04
C VAL A 16 -2.62 6.56 -5.74
N SER A 17 -2.28 7.20 -4.63
CA SER A 17 -2.79 6.92 -3.29
C SER A 17 -3.99 7.84 -2.98
N THR A 18 -4.04 8.45 -1.81
CA THR A 18 -5.09 9.37 -1.34
C THR A 18 -4.56 10.23 -0.20
N ALA A 19 -5.05 11.46 -0.08
CA ALA A 19 -4.78 12.32 1.08
C ALA A 19 -5.31 11.72 2.40
N PHE A 20 -6.26 10.77 2.32
CA PHE A 20 -6.86 10.09 3.46
C PHE A 20 -6.12 8.80 3.88
N SER A 21 -4.89 8.56 3.38
CA SER A 21 -4.15 7.31 3.67
C SER A 21 -3.62 7.23 5.10
N ASN A 22 -3.59 8.36 5.82
CA ASN A 22 -3.16 8.48 7.21
C ASN A 22 -4.22 9.24 8.04
N PRO A 23 -5.44 8.68 8.20
CA PRO A 23 -6.58 9.40 8.77
C PRO A 23 -6.47 9.64 10.28
N ASP A 24 -5.53 8.96 10.94
CA ASP A 24 -5.21 9.10 12.35
C ASP A 24 -4.31 10.31 12.67
N ARG A 25 -3.88 11.06 11.64
CA ARG A 25 -2.96 12.19 11.77
C ARG A 25 -3.65 13.51 11.47
N LEU A 26 -3.45 14.49 12.35
CA LEU A 26 -3.91 15.87 12.14
C LEU A 26 -3.09 16.62 11.09
N LEU A 27 -1.80 16.29 10.98
CA LEU A 27 -0.88 16.84 9.99
C LEU A 27 -0.21 15.68 9.26
N VAL A 28 -0.32 15.68 7.92
CA VAL A 28 0.29 14.68 7.05
C VAL A 28 1.45 15.33 6.30
N GLU A 29 2.67 15.01 6.72
CA GLU A 29 3.92 15.37 6.04
C GLU A 29 4.16 14.53 4.77
N GLU A 30 5.00 15.04 3.86
CA GLU A 30 5.41 14.37 2.61
C GLU A 30 6.47 13.28 2.85
N ILE A 31 6.11 12.29 3.66
CA ILE A 31 6.90 11.09 3.96
C ILE A 31 6.05 9.83 3.77
N VAL A 32 6.70 8.67 3.68
CA VAL A 32 6.01 7.37 3.77
C VAL A 32 6.01 6.97 5.24
N TYR A 33 4.83 6.87 5.83
CA TYR A 33 4.66 6.46 7.22
C TYR A 33 4.78 4.94 7.37
N PRO A 34 5.14 4.44 8.57
CA PRO A 34 5.11 3.02 8.84
C PRO A 34 3.74 2.41 8.48
N PRO A 35 3.71 1.30 7.73
CA PRO A 35 2.46 0.71 7.28
C PRO A 35 1.71 0.07 8.46
N PRO A 36 0.38 -0.11 8.36
CA PRO A 36 -0.42 -0.73 9.41
C PRO A 36 -0.10 -2.23 9.63
N ALA A 37 0.50 -2.89 8.63
CA ALA A 37 0.93 -4.28 8.63
C ALA A 37 2.04 -4.53 7.58
N ASP A 38 2.71 -5.68 7.63
CA ASP A 38 3.60 -6.11 6.55
C ASP A 38 2.78 -6.56 5.33
N TYR A 39 2.89 -5.83 4.23
CA TYR A 39 2.13 -6.11 3.00
C TYR A 39 2.41 -7.52 2.45
N ARG A 40 3.60 -8.08 2.67
CA ARG A 40 3.96 -9.42 2.19
C ARG A 40 3.16 -10.50 2.92
N GLN A 41 3.03 -10.35 4.23
CA GLN A 41 2.23 -11.26 5.06
C GLN A 41 0.74 -11.11 4.76
N VAL A 42 0.26 -9.88 4.55
CA VAL A 42 -1.13 -9.62 4.17
C VAL A 42 -1.47 -10.29 2.85
N ILE A 43 -0.60 -10.17 1.82
CA ILE A 43 -0.78 -10.85 0.53
C ILE A 43 -0.88 -12.37 0.72
N GLN A 44 0.06 -12.96 1.46
CA GLN A 44 0.05 -14.40 1.74
C GLN A 44 -1.25 -14.84 2.42
N LEU A 45 -1.70 -14.07 3.41
CA LEU A 45 -2.89 -14.36 4.19
C LEU A 45 -4.17 -14.30 3.34
N VAL A 46 -4.33 -13.27 2.51
CA VAL A 46 -5.51 -13.13 1.63
C VAL A 46 -5.52 -14.11 0.45
N GLU A 47 -4.36 -14.58 0.01
CA GLU A 47 -4.24 -15.58 -1.06
C GLU A 47 -4.47 -17.03 -0.57
N GLN A 48 -4.23 -17.31 0.72
CA GLN A 48 -4.31 -18.66 1.28
C GLN A 48 -5.62 -18.97 2.00
N LEU A 49 -6.29 -17.95 2.53
CA LEU A 49 -7.52 -18.12 3.30
C LEU A 49 -8.76 -17.81 2.46
N ASP A 50 -9.85 -18.49 2.78
CA ASP A 50 -11.16 -18.21 2.21
C ASP A 50 -11.83 -17.01 2.90
N GLN A 51 -12.86 -16.46 2.26
CA GLN A 51 -13.55 -15.26 2.74
C GLN A 51 -14.16 -15.43 4.14
N GLU A 52 -14.64 -16.63 4.49
CA GLU A 52 -15.24 -16.88 5.80
C GLU A 52 -14.19 -16.81 6.92
N THR A 53 -12.98 -17.33 6.68
CA THR A 53 -11.87 -17.27 7.63
C THR A 53 -11.20 -15.89 7.66
N LEU A 54 -11.20 -15.14 6.56
CA LEU A 54 -10.62 -13.79 6.48
C LEU A 54 -11.43 -12.74 7.24
N LYS A 55 -12.75 -12.85 7.24
CA LYS A 55 -13.66 -11.86 7.84
C LYS A 55 -13.35 -11.50 9.30
N PRO A 56 -13.10 -12.45 10.22
CA PRO A 56 -12.70 -12.11 11.58
C PRO A 56 -11.30 -11.48 11.66
N LEU A 57 -10.38 -11.82 10.76
CA LEU A 57 -9.02 -11.27 10.71
C LEU A 57 -9.00 -9.84 10.16
N GLU A 58 -9.94 -9.50 9.27
CA GLU A 58 -10.08 -8.16 8.70
C GLU A 58 -10.16 -7.08 9.80
N GLN A 59 -10.98 -7.32 10.83
CA GLN A 59 -11.12 -6.38 11.95
C GLN A 59 -9.79 -6.19 12.70
N GLN A 60 -9.00 -7.25 12.86
CA GLN A 60 -7.68 -7.18 13.51
C GLN A 60 -6.64 -6.47 12.64
N LEU A 61 -6.73 -6.63 11.31
CA LEU A 61 -5.82 -5.98 10.36
C LEU A 61 -6.10 -4.48 10.23
N LEU A 62 -7.38 -4.09 10.16
CA LEU A 62 -7.78 -2.69 10.02
C LEU A 62 -7.43 -1.86 11.24
N LYS A 63 -7.46 -2.44 12.45
CA LYS A 63 -7.23 -1.74 13.72
C LYS A 63 -8.08 -0.46 13.81
N ASN A 64 -7.43 0.70 13.70
CA ASN A 64 -8.05 2.03 13.80
C ASN A 64 -8.38 2.66 12.44
N LEU A 65 -8.08 1.97 11.34
CA LEU A 65 -8.35 2.48 10.01
C LEU A 65 -9.84 2.33 9.67
N PRO A 66 -10.43 3.34 8.99
CA PRO A 66 -11.87 3.39 8.80
C PRO A 66 -12.40 2.36 7.81
N ASN A 67 -11.54 1.83 6.93
CA ASN A 67 -11.91 0.82 5.93
C ASN A 67 -10.68 0.18 5.25
N THR A 68 -10.94 -0.87 4.48
CA THR A 68 -9.95 -1.60 3.66
C THR A 68 -9.34 -0.76 2.54
N TYR A 69 -10.03 0.28 2.07
CA TYR A 69 -9.49 1.21 1.08
C TYR A 69 -8.28 1.96 1.66
N VAL A 70 -8.41 2.59 2.83
CA VAL A 70 -7.29 3.28 3.49
C VAL A 70 -6.16 2.31 3.81
N PHE A 71 -6.49 1.12 4.35
CA PHE A 71 -5.51 0.09 4.66
C PHE A 71 -4.71 -0.34 3.43
N SER A 72 -5.37 -0.66 2.31
CA SER A 72 -4.69 -1.07 1.08
C SER A 72 -3.83 0.05 0.47
N LYS A 73 -4.27 1.31 0.55
CA LYS A 73 -3.46 2.46 0.12
C LYS A 73 -2.20 2.61 0.95
N ALA A 74 -2.30 2.54 2.28
CA ALA A 74 -1.15 2.62 3.17
C ALA A 74 -0.14 1.48 2.92
N LEU A 75 -0.62 0.25 2.70
CA LEU A 75 0.24 -0.87 2.33
C LEU A 75 0.91 -0.66 0.96
N ALA A 76 0.17 -0.17 -0.04
CA ALA A 76 0.70 0.07 -1.37
C ALA A 76 1.78 1.17 -1.39
N GLU A 77 1.64 2.23 -0.59
CA GLU A 77 2.69 3.24 -0.41
C GLU A 77 4.00 2.60 0.08
N GLN A 78 3.93 1.63 1.02
CA GLN A 78 5.10 0.89 1.46
C GLN A 78 5.71 0.04 0.35
N VAL A 79 4.91 -0.60 -0.50
CA VAL A 79 5.43 -1.36 -1.65
C VAL A 79 6.29 -0.46 -2.53
N ILE A 80 5.80 0.74 -2.86
CA ILE A 80 6.54 1.70 -3.68
C ILE A 80 7.82 2.16 -2.98
N TYR A 81 7.74 2.45 -1.69
CA TYR A 81 8.90 2.83 -0.89
C TYR A 81 9.97 1.74 -0.86
N ASP A 82 9.59 0.46 -0.77
CA ASP A 82 10.51 -0.67 -0.80
C ASP A 82 11.18 -0.86 -2.18
N GLN A 83 10.54 -0.38 -3.26
CA GLN A 83 11.09 -0.39 -4.62
C GLN A 83 11.93 0.86 -4.95
N ARG A 84 12.15 1.76 -3.99
CA ARG A 84 12.98 2.96 -4.20
C ARG A 84 14.38 2.58 -4.71
N GLY A 85 14.85 3.28 -5.74
CA GLY A 85 16.14 2.99 -6.40
C GLY A 85 16.07 1.92 -7.49
N LEU A 86 14.97 1.15 -7.58
CA LEU A 86 14.72 0.22 -8.69
C LEU A 86 13.80 0.83 -9.75
N LEU A 87 12.86 1.69 -9.34
CA LEU A 87 11.89 2.35 -10.21
C LEU A 87 11.94 3.87 -10.05
N PRO A 88 11.80 4.66 -11.14
CA PRO A 88 11.57 6.10 -11.05
C PRO A 88 10.12 6.34 -10.60
N ALA A 89 9.86 6.11 -9.31
CA ALA A 89 8.52 6.07 -8.75
C ALA A 89 8.18 7.30 -7.90
N ALA A 90 6.92 7.71 -7.95
CA ALA A 90 6.33 8.75 -7.10
C ALA A 90 5.01 8.27 -6.51
N ILE A 91 4.70 8.73 -5.29
CA ILE A 91 3.40 8.55 -4.64
C ILE A 91 2.66 9.87 -4.77
N PHE A 92 1.49 9.85 -5.40
CA PHE A 92 0.61 11.00 -5.53
C PHE A 92 -0.63 10.79 -4.67
N ARG A 93 -0.91 11.73 -3.74
CA ARG A 93 -2.03 11.67 -2.79
C ARG A 93 -3.08 12.73 -3.13
N PRO A 94 -3.98 12.48 -4.09
CA PRO A 94 -5.07 13.42 -4.38
C PRO A 94 -6.05 13.52 -3.20
N SER A 95 -6.69 14.68 -3.05
CA SER A 95 -7.93 14.79 -2.26
C SER A 95 -9.06 14.10 -3.00
N VAL A 96 -10.00 13.52 -2.25
CA VAL A 96 -11.26 12.97 -2.76
C VAL A 96 -12.34 14.05 -2.78
#